data_AF-A0AAU4DZH1-F1
#
_entry.id   AF-A0AAU4DZH1-F1
#
_cell.length_a   1.000
_cell.length_b   1.000
_cell.length_c   1.000
_cell.angle_alpha   90.00
_cell.angle_beta   90.00
_cell.angle_gamma   90.00
#
_symmetry.space_group_name_H-M   'P 1'
#
loop_
_entity.id
_entity.type
_entity.pdbx_description
1 polymer ?
#
loop_
_entity_poly.entity_id
_entity_poly.type
_entity_poly.pdbx_seq_one_letter_code
_entity_poly.pdbx_strand_id
1 'polypeptide(L)'
;MVAPEKSQSTSKTFAVGVRGYNQRQVDERLAELTKEVREAARSRDESAATASDLSKALAYAQKELAETKAALARMSSSPSGAGAMAERVRMMMQLAEEEIADLRAAAEADAASTRDQADKYAHESRRTADKLAKDAEEERTRLQKDAKIEIEKLNAAAGAKRVELSAAADRSRKEADAKAEELAAAKRAEADKVASEELAKKKQIFEQEVARKKQETEAALVEARARQAEADQNRKLALDLRTKVAERIAATDVAVREAMKLLAPAEETAAAAPAPAGSAQAPAGSTPAGSAAPAPAGLAPAPAGSAGSAGSANGDRKPAPAPAAASAAAPSPAAKAQPAPAQPAKA
;
A
#
# COMPACT_ATOMS: atom_id res chain seq x y z
N MET A 1 -44.77 -45.60 -68.11
CA MET A 1 -45.31 -46.86 -67.56
C MET A 1 -45.20 -46.79 -66.05
N VAL A 2 -46.32 -46.86 -65.32
CA VAL A 2 -46.36 -46.97 -63.85
C VAL A 2 -47.35 -48.10 -63.54
N ALA A 3 -47.02 -48.95 -62.57
CA ALA A 3 -47.72 -50.22 -62.35
C ALA A 3 -49.10 -50.05 -61.71
N PRO A 4 -50.07 -50.95 -62.00
CA PRO A 4 -51.31 -51.02 -61.24
C PRO A 4 -51.04 -51.67 -59.88
N GLU A 5 -51.24 -50.92 -58.79
CA GLU A 5 -51.29 -51.53 -57.45
C GLU A 5 -52.47 -52.49 -57.36
N LYS A 6 -52.20 -53.71 -56.89
CA LYS A 6 -53.25 -54.69 -56.58
C LYS A 6 -54.02 -54.22 -55.36
N SER A 7 -55.23 -53.68 -55.56
CA SER A 7 -56.21 -53.52 -54.49
C SER A 7 -56.49 -54.89 -53.85
N GLN A 8 -56.02 -55.11 -52.62
CA GLN A 8 -56.23 -56.36 -51.91
C GLN A 8 -57.72 -56.53 -51.59
N SER A 9 -58.39 -57.48 -52.23
CA SER A 9 -59.77 -57.84 -51.92
C SER A 9 -59.84 -58.71 -50.67
N THR A 10 -59.68 -58.08 -49.49
CA THR A 10 -59.92 -58.74 -48.19
C THR A 10 -61.39 -59.18 -48.11
N SER A 11 -61.63 -60.47 -47.91
CA SER A 11 -62.96 -61.09 -47.94
C SER A 11 -63.88 -60.58 -46.83
N LYS A 12 -64.97 -59.90 -47.23
CA LYS A 12 -65.99 -59.32 -46.35
C LYS A 12 -66.99 -60.38 -45.85
N THR A 13 -66.63 -61.17 -44.85
CA THR A 13 -67.54 -62.12 -44.18
C THR A 13 -67.62 -61.84 -42.68
N PHE A 14 -68.84 -61.57 -42.19
CA PHE A 14 -69.11 -61.31 -40.77
C PHE A 14 -68.92 -62.57 -39.93
N ALA A 15 -68.39 -62.43 -38.70
CA ALA A 15 -68.31 -63.56 -37.77
C ALA A 15 -69.72 -63.98 -37.31
N VAL A 16 -69.99 -65.28 -37.31
CA VAL A 16 -71.26 -65.84 -36.83
C VAL A 16 -71.10 -66.19 -35.35
N GLY A 17 -71.90 -65.54 -34.50
CA GLY A 17 -72.03 -65.87 -33.08
C GLY A 17 -73.20 -66.80 -32.80
N VAL A 18 -73.40 -67.14 -31.53
CA VAL A 18 -74.38 -68.13 -31.03
C VAL A 18 -75.85 -67.80 -31.39
N ARG A 19 -76.14 -66.57 -31.83
CA ARG A 19 -77.50 -66.10 -32.20
C ARG A 19 -77.56 -65.45 -33.58
N GLY A 20 -76.62 -65.77 -34.49
CA GLY A 20 -76.49 -65.16 -35.81
C GLY A 20 -75.25 -64.27 -35.93
N TYR A 21 -75.18 -63.41 -36.94
CA TYR A 21 -74.03 -62.52 -37.16
C TYR A 21 -73.72 -61.63 -35.94
N ASN A 22 -72.45 -61.36 -35.71
CA ASN A 22 -72.00 -60.47 -34.64
C ASN A 22 -72.49 -59.03 -34.90
N GLN A 23 -73.56 -58.64 -34.20
CA GLN A 23 -74.21 -57.34 -34.37
C GLN A 23 -73.23 -56.16 -34.29
N ARG A 24 -72.24 -56.20 -33.38
CA ARG A 24 -71.25 -55.12 -33.24
C ARG A 24 -70.40 -54.96 -34.50
N GLN A 25 -69.98 -56.07 -35.13
CA GLN A 25 -69.24 -56.04 -36.40
C GLN A 25 -70.10 -55.57 -37.57
N VAL A 26 -71.40 -55.89 -37.56
CA VAL A 26 -72.35 -55.41 -38.58
C VAL A 26 -72.58 -53.91 -38.44
N ASP A 27 -72.81 -53.42 -37.21
CA ASP A 27 -73.01 -51.99 -36.93
C ASP A 27 -71.75 -51.17 -37.22
N GLU A 28 -70.56 -51.65 -36.82
CA GLU A 28 -69.25 -51.08 -37.18
C GLU A 28 -69.13 -50.98 -38.72
N ARG A 29 -69.42 -52.07 -39.46
CA ARG A 29 -69.30 -52.08 -40.92
C ARG A 29 -70.38 -51.25 -41.63
N LEU A 30 -71.58 -51.12 -41.07
CA LEU A 30 -72.62 -50.23 -41.58
C LEU A 30 -72.26 -48.76 -41.34
N ALA A 31 -71.63 -48.44 -40.21
CA ALA A 31 -71.09 -47.10 -39.95
C ALA A 31 -69.94 -46.75 -40.90
N GLU A 32 -69.00 -47.68 -41.13
CA GLU A 32 -67.97 -47.57 -42.16
C GLU A 32 -68.57 -47.37 -43.56
N LEU A 33 -69.50 -48.23 -43.99
CA LEU A 33 -70.13 -48.13 -45.31
C LEU A 33 -70.90 -46.80 -45.47
N THR A 34 -71.56 -46.32 -44.41
CA THR A 34 -72.26 -45.03 -44.41
C THR A 34 -71.25 -43.87 -44.50
N LYS A 35 -70.06 -44.01 -43.89
CA LYS A 35 -68.96 -43.05 -44.04
C LYS A 35 -68.40 -43.09 -45.48
N GLU A 36 -68.08 -44.26 -46.00
CA GLU A 36 -67.63 -44.48 -47.39
C GLU A 36 -68.61 -43.86 -48.40
N VAL A 37 -69.93 -44.05 -48.22
CA VAL A 37 -70.97 -43.48 -49.09
C VAL A 37 -71.05 -41.95 -48.96
N ARG A 38 -70.89 -41.38 -47.77
CA ARG A 38 -70.84 -39.91 -47.59
C ARG A 38 -69.58 -39.29 -48.20
N GLU A 39 -68.44 -39.95 -48.07
CA GLU A 39 -67.17 -39.51 -48.67
C GLU A 39 -67.22 -39.61 -50.20
N ALA A 40 -67.77 -40.71 -50.74
CA ALA A 40 -68.02 -40.88 -52.17
C ALA A 40 -69.03 -39.85 -52.72
N ALA A 41 -70.09 -39.52 -51.96
CA ALA A 41 -71.04 -38.48 -52.35
C ALA A 41 -70.38 -37.10 -52.40
N ARG A 42 -69.58 -36.73 -51.38
CA ARG A 42 -68.79 -35.48 -51.38
C ARG A 42 -67.83 -35.41 -52.56
N SER A 43 -67.03 -36.46 -52.77
CA SER A 43 -66.08 -36.54 -53.88
C SER A 43 -66.77 -36.48 -55.25
N ARG A 44 -67.96 -37.09 -55.39
CA ARG A 44 -68.80 -36.95 -56.60
C ARG A 44 -69.25 -35.51 -56.81
N ASP A 45 -69.70 -34.83 -55.75
CA ASP A 45 -70.22 -33.47 -55.85
C ASP A 45 -69.10 -32.44 -56.11
N GLU A 46 -67.91 -32.64 -55.53
CA GLU A 46 -66.67 -31.93 -55.87
C GLU A 46 -66.24 -32.18 -57.33
N SER A 47 -66.33 -33.43 -57.80
CA SER A 47 -66.04 -33.81 -59.19
C SER A 47 -67.06 -33.20 -60.17
N ALA A 48 -68.34 -33.11 -59.77
CA ALA A 48 -69.38 -32.46 -60.56
C ALA A 48 -69.20 -30.94 -60.61
N ALA A 49 -68.80 -30.31 -59.50
CA ALA A 49 -68.48 -28.89 -59.46
C ALA A 49 -67.30 -28.55 -60.38
N THR A 50 -66.18 -29.26 -60.24
CA THR A 50 -64.98 -29.09 -61.10
C THR A 50 -65.27 -29.38 -62.57
N ALA A 51 -66.06 -30.42 -62.89
CA ALA A 51 -66.52 -30.67 -64.26
C ALA A 51 -67.39 -29.51 -64.81
N SER A 52 -68.23 -28.90 -63.98
CA SER A 52 -69.02 -27.73 -64.38
C SER A 52 -68.16 -26.50 -64.65
N ASP A 53 -67.11 -26.28 -63.85
CA ASP A 53 -66.20 -25.13 -64.00
C ASP A 53 -65.27 -25.30 -65.21
N LEU A 54 -64.75 -26.52 -65.43
CA LEU A 54 -64.03 -26.87 -66.66
C LEU A 54 -64.91 -26.71 -67.90
N SER A 55 -66.21 -27.04 -67.82
CA SER A 55 -67.16 -26.84 -68.92
C SER A 55 -67.38 -25.34 -69.21
N LYS A 56 -67.47 -24.48 -68.19
CA LYS A 56 -67.54 -23.02 -68.35
C LYS A 56 -66.25 -22.47 -68.98
N ALA A 57 -65.09 -22.89 -68.48
CA ALA A 57 -63.78 -22.48 -69.00
C ALA A 57 -63.59 -22.91 -70.47
N LEU A 58 -64.01 -24.13 -70.82
CA LEU A 58 -63.97 -24.64 -72.19
C LEU A 58 -64.91 -23.85 -73.12
N ALA A 59 -66.14 -23.57 -72.70
CA ALA A 59 -67.08 -22.75 -73.48
C ALA A 59 -66.56 -21.32 -73.69
N TYR A 60 -65.94 -20.72 -72.65
CA TYR A 60 -65.26 -19.43 -72.75
C TYR A 60 -64.10 -19.48 -73.76
N ALA A 61 -63.21 -20.46 -73.63
CA ALA A 61 -62.08 -20.66 -74.54
C ALA A 61 -62.52 -20.90 -76.00
N GLN A 62 -63.60 -21.67 -76.23
CA GLN A 62 -64.17 -21.86 -77.57
C GLN A 62 -64.69 -20.56 -78.18
N LYS A 63 -65.32 -19.70 -77.37
CA LYS A 63 -65.79 -18.38 -77.80
C LYS A 63 -64.62 -17.46 -78.17
N GLU A 64 -63.62 -17.32 -77.31
CA GLU A 64 -62.38 -16.56 -77.59
C GLU A 64 -61.67 -17.06 -78.86
N LEU A 65 -61.60 -18.39 -79.05
CA LEU A 65 -61.00 -19.01 -80.23
C LEU A 65 -61.81 -18.71 -81.51
N ALA A 66 -63.14 -18.63 -81.43
CA ALA A 66 -63.97 -18.20 -82.55
C ALA A 66 -63.81 -16.71 -82.87
N GLU A 67 -63.75 -15.84 -81.85
CA GLU A 67 -63.59 -14.40 -82.01
C GLU A 67 -62.20 -14.03 -82.57
N THR A 68 -61.13 -14.65 -82.05
CA THR A 68 -59.75 -14.50 -82.57
C THR A 68 -59.61 -15.05 -83.99
N LYS A 69 -60.22 -16.19 -84.34
CA LYS A 69 -60.28 -16.66 -85.74
C LYS A 69 -60.99 -15.68 -86.67
N ALA A 70 -62.09 -15.07 -86.22
CA ALA A 70 -62.80 -14.06 -87.01
C ALA A 70 -61.97 -12.77 -87.19
N ALA A 71 -61.24 -12.33 -86.15
CA ALA A 71 -60.32 -11.20 -86.23
C ALA A 71 -59.14 -11.49 -87.20
N LEU A 72 -58.52 -12.67 -87.08
CA LEU A 72 -57.44 -13.10 -87.96
C LEU A 72 -57.89 -13.22 -89.43
N ALA A 73 -59.10 -13.74 -89.66
CA ALA A 73 -59.68 -13.79 -91.00
C ALA A 73 -59.84 -12.38 -91.60
N ARG A 74 -60.35 -11.41 -90.83
CA ARG A 74 -60.44 -9.99 -91.24
C ARG A 74 -59.08 -9.36 -91.52
N MET A 75 -58.05 -9.70 -90.74
CA MET A 75 -56.67 -9.22 -90.97
C MET A 75 -56.06 -9.80 -92.25
N SER A 76 -56.28 -11.10 -92.51
CA SER A 76 -55.74 -11.80 -93.68
C SER A 76 -56.43 -11.42 -95.00
N SER A 77 -57.73 -11.15 -94.98
CA SER A 77 -58.52 -10.87 -96.18
C SER A 77 -58.28 -9.48 -96.78
N SER A 78 -57.80 -8.52 -95.98
CA SER A 78 -57.50 -7.15 -96.45
C SER A 78 -56.42 -6.50 -95.58
N PRO A 79 -55.12 -6.83 -95.78
CA PRO A 79 -54.02 -6.36 -94.93
C PRO A 79 -53.81 -4.84 -94.91
N SER A 80 -54.39 -4.09 -95.84
CA SER A 80 -54.38 -2.61 -95.90
C SER A 80 -55.71 -1.98 -95.50
N GLY A 81 -56.74 -2.78 -95.18
CA GLY A 81 -58.06 -2.29 -94.78
C GLY A 81 -58.07 -1.71 -93.36
N ALA A 82 -58.96 -0.74 -93.11
CA ALA A 82 -59.07 -0.05 -91.83
C ALA A 82 -59.26 -1.00 -90.63
N GLY A 83 -60.05 -2.07 -90.80
CA GLY A 83 -60.22 -3.10 -89.76
C GLY A 83 -58.93 -3.87 -89.44
N ALA A 84 -58.16 -4.27 -90.45
CA ALA A 84 -56.88 -4.96 -90.25
C ALA A 84 -55.81 -4.05 -89.60
N MET A 85 -55.87 -2.74 -89.86
CA MET A 85 -55.04 -1.75 -89.17
C MET A 85 -55.45 -1.61 -87.70
N ALA A 86 -56.75 -1.51 -87.40
CA ALA A 86 -57.24 -1.40 -86.03
C ALA A 86 -56.89 -2.62 -85.16
N GLU A 87 -57.04 -3.83 -85.68
CA GLU A 87 -56.67 -5.07 -84.96
C GLU A 87 -55.14 -5.15 -84.72
N ARG A 88 -54.30 -4.69 -85.66
CA ARG A 88 -52.84 -4.60 -85.43
C ARG A 88 -52.47 -3.57 -84.38
N VAL A 89 -53.11 -2.40 -84.36
CA VAL A 89 -52.88 -1.39 -83.31
C VAL A 89 -53.29 -1.95 -81.95
N ARG A 90 -54.41 -2.68 -81.86
CA ARG A 90 -54.83 -3.38 -80.65
C ARG A 90 -53.79 -4.40 -80.18
N MET A 91 -53.29 -5.25 -81.07
CA MET A 91 -52.24 -6.23 -80.75
C MET A 91 -50.93 -5.56 -80.31
N MET A 92 -50.51 -4.46 -80.96
CA MET A 92 -49.33 -3.71 -80.52
C MET A 92 -49.52 -3.05 -79.16
N MET A 93 -50.73 -2.59 -78.83
CA MET A 93 -51.02 -2.01 -77.52
C MET A 93 -51.05 -3.09 -76.43
N GLN A 94 -51.61 -4.27 -76.71
CA GLN A 94 -51.53 -5.42 -75.80
C GLN A 94 -50.08 -5.87 -75.56
N LEU A 95 -49.27 -5.96 -76.61
CA LEU A 95 -47.85 -6.32 -76.49
C LEU A 95 -47.07 -5.25 -75.70
N ALA A 96 -47.39 -3.96 -75.86
CA ALA A 96 -46.81 -2.90 -75.05
C ALA A 96 -47.30 -2.93 -73.59
N GLU A 97 -48.54 -3.32 -73.32
CA GLU A 97 -49.05 -3.54 -71.96
C GLU A 97 -48.35 -4.73 -71.28
N GLU A 98 -48.10 -5.82 -72.00
CA GLU A 98 -47.29 -6.97 -71.56
C GLU A 98 -45.83 -6.55 -71.28
N GLU A 99 -45.17 -5.83 -72.20
CA GLU A 99 -43.80 -5.33 -72.00
C GLU A 99 -43.70 -4.35 -70.81
N ILE A 100 -44.70 -3.49 -70.59
CA ILE A 100 -44.77 -2.63 -69.41
C ILE A 100 -44.98 -3.45 -68.13
N ALA A 101 -45.76 -4.54 -68.17
CA ALA A 101 -45.94 -5.43 -67.02
C ALA A 101 -44.64 -6.16 -66.67
N ASP A 102 -43.92 -6.68 -67.67
CA ASP A 102 -42.62 -7.35 -67.50
C ASP A 102 -41.56 -6.36 -66.97
N LEU A 103 -41.49 -5.14 -67.51
CA LEU A 103 -40.59 -4.10 -67.01
C LEU A 103 -40.89 -3.69 -65.56
N ARG A 104 -42.17 -3.66 -65.16
CA ARG A 104 -42.56 -3.43 -63.76
C ARG A 104 -42.16 -4.60 -62.87
N ALA A 105 -42.44 -5.84 -63.29
CA ALA A 105 -42.06 -7.04 -62.54
C ALA A 105 -40.54 -7.15 -62.34
N ALA A 106 -39.76 -6.83 -63.38
CA ALA A 106 -38.30 -6.75 -63.32
C ALA A 106 -37.84 -5.65 -62.35
N ALA A 107 -38.38 -4.43 -62.45
CA ALA A 107 -38.04 -3.33 -61.56
C ALA A 107 -38.41 -3.60 -60.08
N GLU A 108 -39.53 -4.29 -59.83
CA GLU A 108 -39.94 -4.73 -58.49
C GLU A 108 -39.01 -5.82 -57.94
N ALA A 109 -38.60 -6.78 -58.78
CA ALA A 109 -37.63 -7.82 -58.41
C ALA A 109 -36.24 -7.23 -58.11
N ASP A 110 -35.76 -6.28 -58.91
CA ASP A 110 -34.49 -5.57 -58.68
C ASP A 110 -34.55 -4.71 -57.40
N ALA A 111 -35.69 -4.03 -57.16
CA ALA A 111 -35.90 -3.27 -55.93
C ALA A 111 -35.95 -4.18 -54.69
N ALA A 112 -36.57 -5.37 -54.78
CA ALA A 112 -36.58 -6.36 -53.72
C ALA A 112 -35.17 -6.93 -53.47
N SER A 113 -34.46 -7.33 -54.53
CA SER A 113 -33.07 -7.80 -54.47
C SER A 113 -32.14 -6.77 -53.83
N THR A 114 -32.30 -5.49 -54.18
CA THR A 114 -31.51 -4.38 -53.60
C THR A 114 -31.80 -4.19 -52.11
N ARG A 115 -33.07 -4.29 -51.69
CA ARG A 115 -33.45 -4.24 -50.26
C ARG A 115 -32.88 -5.43 -49.49
N ASP A 116 -33.04 -6.64 -50.00
CA ASP A 116 -32.48 -7.86 -49.42
C ASP A 116 -30.96 -7.80 -49.24
N GLN A 117 -30.24 -7.22 -50.21
CA GLN A 117 -28.79 -7.01 -50.13
C GLN A 117 -28.43 -5.95 -49.08
N ALA A 118 -29.17 -4.84 -49.03
CA ALA A 118 -28.97 -3.81 -48.01
C ALA A 118 -29.23 -4.33 -46.59
N ASP A 119 -30.28 -5.11 -46.39
CA ASP A 119 -30.61 -5.73 -45.10
C ASP A 119 -29.55 -6.77 -44.69
N LYS A 120 -29.10 -7.63 -45.61
CA LYS A 120 -27.98 -8.56 -45.37
C LYS A 120 -26.73 -7.80 -44.95
N TYR A 121 -26.34 -6.77 -45.68
CA TYR A 121 -25.17 -5.94 -45.35
C TYR A 121 -25.32 -5.24 -43.99
N ALA A 122 -26.50 -4.70 -43.67
CA ALA A 122 -26.77 -4.08 -42.38
C ALA A 122 -26.70 -5.09 -41.22
N HIS A 123 -27.23 -6.31 -41.40
CA HIS A 123 -27.14 -7.39 -40.42
C HIS A 123 -25.69 -7.89 -40.24
N GLU A 124 -24.92 -8.05 -41.31
CA GLU A 124 -23.50 -8.43 -41.25
C GLU A 124 -22.64 -7.34 -40.61
N SER A 125 -22.88 -6.07 -40.94
CA SER A 125 -22.21 -4.91 -40.34
C SER A 125 -22.48 -4.82 -38.84
N ARG A 126 -23.73 -4.99 -38.39
CA ARG A 126 -24.06 -5.08 -36.95
C ARG A 126 -23.37 -6.27 -36.30
N ARG A 127 -23.43 -7.46 -36.91
CA ARG A 127 -22.82 -8.68 -36.36
C ARG A 127 -21.29 -8.59 -36.26
N THR A 128 -20.63 -7.88 -37.16
CA THR A 128 -19.17 -7.66 -37.09
C THR A 128 -18.82 -6.59 -36.05
N ALA A 129 -19.60 -5.52 -35.94
CA ALA A 129 -19.47 -4.53 -34.86
C ALA A 129 -19.69 -5.15 -33.46
N ASP A 130 -20.74 -5.95 -33.28
CA ASP A 130 -21.04 -6.66 -32.02
C ASP A 130 -19.94 -7.64 -31.61
N LYS A 131 -19.32 -8.32 -32.58
CA LYS A 131 -18.15 -9.19 -32.34
C LYS A 131 -16.94 -8.36 -31.91
N LEU A 132 -16.58 -7.34 -32.69
CA LEU A 132 -15.43 -6.49 -32.40
C LEU A 132 -15.56 -5.79 -31.04
N ALA A 133 -16.76 -5.38 -30.65
CA ALA A 133 -17.05 -4.82 -29.33
C ALA A 133 -16.79 -5.86 -28.21
N LYS A 134 -17.28 -7.10 -28.36
CA LYS A 134 -17.04 -8.18 -27.40
C LYS A 134 -15.56 -8.56 -27.31
N ASP A 135 -14.88 -8.71 -28.44
CA ASP A 135 -13.46 -9.03 -28.49
C ASP A 135 -12.63 -7.93 -27.78
N ALA A 136 -12.98 -6.65 -28.00
CA ALA A 136 -12.34 -5.52 -27.33
C ALA A 136 -12.67 -5.45 -25.82
N GLU A 137 -13.89 -5.83 -25.41
CA GLU A 137 -14.24 -5.96 -23.99
C GLU A 137 -13.47 -7.10 -23.31
N GLU A 138 -13.37 -8.27 -23.95
CA GLU A 138 -12.60 -9.40 -23.44
C GLU A 138 -11.12 -9.03 -23.25
N GLU A 139 -10.47 -8.47 -24.28
CA GLU A 139 -9.08 -8.01 -24.20
C GLU A 139 -8.90 -6.91 -23.13
N ARG A 140 -9.83 -5.96 -23.03
CA ARG A 140 -9.81 -4.96 -21.94
C ARG A 140 -9.89 -5.61 -20.56
N THR A 141 -10.73 -6.63 -20.37
CA THR A 141 -10.81 -7.34 -19.07
C THR A 141 -9.59 -8.21 -18.78
N ARG A 142 -8.94 -8.78 -19.80
CA ARG A 142 -7.65 -9.50 -19.66
C ARG A 142 -6.56 -8.55 -19.21
N LEU A 143 -6.32 -7.47 -19.96
CA LEU A 143 -5.33 -6.44 -19.62
C LEU A 143 -5.57 -5.82 -18.23
N GLN A 144 -6.82 -5.63 -17.82
CA GLN A 144 -7.14 -5.16 -16.46
C GLN A 144 -6.84 -6.19 -15.36
N LYS A 145 -7.02 -7.50 -15.62
CA LYS A 145 -6.64 -8.56 -14.67
C LYS A 145 -5.12 -8.64 -14.56
N ASP A 146 -4.42 -8.65 -15.69
CA ASP A 146 -2.96 -8.73 -15.73
C ASP A 146 -2.30 -7.51 -15.07
N ALA A 147 -2.82 -6.30 -15.34
CA ALA A 147 -2.36 -5.08 -14.68
C ALA A 147 -2.61 -5.10 -13.17
N LYS A 148 -3.74 -5.64 -12.69
CA LYS A 148 -4.00 -5.80 -11.25
C LYS A 148 -3.02 -6.77 -10.61
N ILE A 149 -2.81 -7.93 -11.23
CA ILE A 149 -1.85 -8.95 -10.77
C ILE A 149 -0.44 -8.35 -10.70
N GLU A 150 -0.03 -7.57 -11.69
CA GLU A 150 1.30 -6.94 -11.69
C GLU A 150 1.43 -5.83 -10.64
N ILE A 151 0.39 -5.01 -10.45
CA ILE A 151 0.33 -4.02 -9.36
C ILE A 151 0.41 -4.72 -7.98
N GLU A 152 -0.30 -5.83 -7.79
CA GLU A 152 -0.26 -6.63 -6.56
C GLU A 152 1.14 -7.21 -6.30
N LYS A 153 1.80 -7.79 -7.32
CA LYS A 153 3.20 -8.25 -7.22
C LYS A 153 4.17 -7.12 -6.88
N LEU A 154 4.07 -5.98 -7.56
CA LEU A 154 4.95 -4.83 -7.33
C LEU A 154 4.74 -4.25 -5.92
N ASN A 155 3.50 -4.18 -5.45
CA ASN A 155 3.18 -3.77 -4.08
C ASN A 155 3.71 -4.77 -3.04
N ALA A 156 3.58 -6.08 -3.28
CA ALA A 156 4.13 -7.11 -2.41
C ALA A 156 5.67 -7.04 -2.36
N ALA A 157 6.33 -6.90 -3.50
CA ALA A 157 7.78 -6.76 -3.59
C ALA A 157 8.29 -5.46 -2.92
N ALA A 158 7.57 -4.34 -3.08
CA ALA A 158 7.88 -3.09 -2.40
C ALA A 158 7.64 -3.20 -0.88
N GLY A 159 6.59 -3.90 -0.45
CA GLY A 159 6.33 -4.21 0.96
C GLY A 159 7.45 -5.04 1.58
N ALA A 160 7.86 -6.12 0.92
CA ALA A 160 8.98 -6.96 1.36
C ALA A 160 10.29 -6.15 1.51
N LYS A 161 10.64 -5.33 0.51
CA LYS A 161 11.82 -4.44 0.57
C LYS A 161 11.74 -3.43 1.71
N ARG A 162 10.57 -2.88 2.04
CA ARG A 162 10.40 -1.98 3.19
C ARG A 162 10.66 -2.70 4.52
N VAL A 163 10.15 -3.92 4.68
CA VAL A 163 10.38 -4.74 5.88
C VAL A 163 11.85 -5.12 6.00
N GLU A 164 12.49 -5.53 4.90
CA GLU A 164 13.91 -5.85 4.84
C GLU A 164 14.81 -4.65 5.21
N LEU A 165 14.55 -3.48 4.61
CA LEU A 165 15.30 -2.25 4.91
C LEU A 165 15.08 -1.78 6.36
N SER A 166 13.86 -1.90 6.91
CA SER A 166 13.60 -1.61 8.32
C SER A 166 14.40 -2.55 9.23
N ALA A 167 14.35 -3.85 8.97
CA ALA A 167 15.08 -4.84 9.75
C ALA A 167 16.61 -4.65 9.64
N ALA A 168 17.13 -4.24 8.48
CA ALA A 168 18.53 -3.91 8.30
C ALA A 168 18.93 -2.63 9.07
N ALA A 169 18.10 -1.59 9.03
CA ALA A 169 18.32 -0.36 9.81
C ALA A 169 18.28 -0.63 11.32
N ASP A 170 17.34 -1.46 11.80
CA ASP A 170 17.22 -1.81 13.21
C ASP A 170 18.39 -2.68 13.70
N ARG A 171 18.94 -3.57 12.85
CA ARG A 171 20.20 -4.28 13.14
C ARG A 171 21.37 -3.31 13.23
N SER A 172 21.52 -2.43 12.24
CA SER A 172 22.60 -1.43 12.19
C SER A 172 22.58 -0.49 13.39
N ARG A 173 21.39 -0.07 13.86
CA ARG A 173 21.22 0.68 15.11
C ARG A 173 21.70 -0.12 16.31
N LYS A 174 21.20 -1.34 16.52
CA LYS A 174 21.61 -2.21 17.64
C LYS A 174 23.13 -2.49 17.66
N GLU A 175 23.75 -2.67 16.49
CA GLU A 175 25.20 -2.83 16.37
C GLU A 175 25.96 -1.54 16.70
N ALA A 176 25.44 -0.37 16.34
CA ALA A 176 26.03 0.91 16.70
C ALA A 176 25.88 1.21 18.20
N ASP A 177 24.70 0.93 18.77
CA ASP A 177 24.40 1.08 20.20
C ASP A 177 25.31 0.15 21.03
N ALA A 178 25.44 -1.12 20.66
CA ALA A 178 26.34 -2.07 21.32
C ALA A 178 27.82 -1.60 21.29
N LYS A 179 28.31 -1.15 20.13
CA LYS A 179 29.67 -0.59 20.01
C LYS A 179 29.85 0.69 20.84
N ALA A 180 28.82 1.53 20.95
CA ALA A 180 28.86 2.71 21.79
C ALA A 180 28.89 2.35 23.29
N GLU A 181 28.13 1.33 23.71
CA GLU A 181 28.18 0.80 25.08
C GLU A 181 29.53 0.17 25.40
N GLU A 182 30.10 -0.64 24.51
CA GLU A 182 31.46 -1.22 24.65
C GLU A 182 32.52 -0.12 24.82
N LEU A 183 32.51 0.91 23.96
CA LEU A 183 33.44 2.03 24.05
C LEU A 183 33.23 2.86 25.33
N ALA A 184 31.97 3.02 25.78
CA ALA A 184 31.67 3.70 27.03
C ALA A 184 32.11 2.88 28.25
N ALA A 185 31.95 1.55 28.22
CA ALA A 185 32.41 0.63 29.26
C ALA A 185 33.95 0.60 29.34
N ALA A 186 34.64 0.56 28.19
CA ALA A 186 36.09 0.64 28.13
C ALA A 186 36.61 1.95 28.74
N LYS A 187 36.04 3.10 28.36
CA LYS A 187 36.40 4.41 28.94
C LYS A 187 36.12 4.51 30.44
N ARG A 188 35.02 3.92 30.94
CA ARG A 188 34.76 3.83 32.39
C ARG A 188 35.82 3.00 33.08
N ALA A 189 36.14 1.81 32.57
CA ALA A 189 37.17 0.94 33.14
C ALA A 189 38.58 1.58 33.11
N GLU A 190 38.90 2.39 32.10
CA GLU A 190 40.13 3.19 32.08
C GLU A 190 40.11 4.32 33.12
N ALA A 191 39.00 5.06 33.24
CA ALA A 191 38.84 6.10 34.25
C ALA A 191 38.91 5.52 35.68
N ASP A 192 38.28 4.38 35.93
CA ASP A 192 38.31 3.67 37.21
C ASP A 192 39.73 3.19 37.56
N LYS A 193 40.49 2.70 36.57
CA LYS A 193 41.92 2.36 36.76
C LYS A 193 42.73 3.59 37.16
N VAL A 194 42.65 4.68 36.39
CA VAL A 194 43.37 5.93 36.68
C VAL A 194 43.00 6.48 38.06
N ALA A 195 41.71 6.49 38.40
CA ALA A 195 41.24 6.90 39.72
C ALA A 195 41.78 5.98 40.84
N SER A 196 41.81 4.66 40.63
CA SER A 196 42.36 3.71 41.60
C SER A 196 43.87 3.89 41.80
N GLU A 197 44.62 4.15 40.73
CA GLU A 197 46.06 4.46 40.80
C GLU A 197 46.34 5.79 41.49
N GLU A 198 45.56 6.83 41.20
CA GLU A 198 45.67 8.10 41.90
C GLU A 198 45.37 7.95 43.39
N LEU A 199 44.31 7.20 43.75
CA LEU A 199 43.97 6.92 45.14
C LEU A 199 45.08 6.11 45.83
N ALA A 200 45.69 5.15 45.14
CA ALA A 200 46.84 4.40 45.66
C ALA A 200 48.06 5.31 45.88
N LYS A 201 48.41 6.17 44.92
CA LYS A 201 49.50 7.16 45.04
C LYS A 201 49.23 8.14 46.20
N LYS A 202 48.00 8.66 46.32
CA LYS A 202 47.58 9.55 47.42
C LYS A 202 47.66 8.85 48.79
N LYS A 203 47.26 7.58 48.88
CA LYS A 203 47.43 6.76 50.10
C LYS A 203 48.90 6.57 50.45
N GLN A 204 49.75 6.22 49.49
CA GLN A 204 51.20 6.07 49.73
C GLN A 204 51.85 7.35 50.23
N ILE A 205 51.53 8.51 49.62
CA ILE A 205 52.03 9.82 50.08
C ILE A 205 51.54 10.11 51.50
N PHE A 206 50.25 9.88 51.79
CA PHE A 206 49.70 10.09 53.13
C PHE A 206 50.32 9.16 54.18
N GLU A 207 50.53 7.88 53.84
CA GLU A 207 51.22 6.90 54.70
C GLU A 207 52.68 7.30 54.96
N GLN A 208 53.39 7.81 53.94
CA GLN A 208 54.74 8.36 54.09
C GLN A 208 54.76 9.62 54.96
N GLU A 209 53.81 10.55 54.80
CA GLU A 209 53.68 11.72 55.67
C GLU A 209 53.36 11.34 57.12
N VAL A 210 52.48 10.36 57.33
CA VAL A 210 52.15 9.85 58.67
C VAL A 210 53.34 9.11 59.28
N ALA A 211 54.08 8.31 58.50
CA ALA A 211 55.30 7.64 58.97
C ALA A 211 56.39 8.66 59.32
N ARG A 212 56.59 9.68 58.49
CA ARG A 212 57.52 10.79 58.75
C ARG A 212 57.13 11.57 60.01
N LYS A 213 55.85 11.97 60.15
CA LYS A 213 55.36 12.65 61.35
C LYS A 213 55.50 11.78 62.60
N LYS A 214 55.26 10.45 62.50
CA LYS A 214 55.54 9.51 63.60
C LYS A 214 57.02 9.52 63.98
N GLN A 215 57.94 9.38 63.02
CA GLN A 215 59.38 9.46 63.25
C GLN A 215 59.80 10.80 63.86
N GLU A 216 59.27 11.92 63.38
CA GLU A 216 59.51 13.26 63.95
C GLU A 216 58.99 13.36 65.39
N THR A 217 57.80 12.82 65.70
CA THR A 217 57.27 12.77 67.08
C THR A 217 58.02 11.80 67.99
N GLU A 218 58.48 10.65 67.48
CA GLU A 218 59.27 9.68 68.23
C GLU A 218 60.66 10.24 68.54
N ALA A 219 61.30 10.90 67.57
CA ALA A 219 62.55 11.64 67.77
C ALA A 219 62.37 12.76 68.80
N ALA A 220 61.30 13.57 68.69
CA ALA A 220 60.99 14.61 69.67
C ALA A 220 60.70 14.04 71.08
N LEU A 221 60.07 12.86 71.19
CA LEU A 221 59.86 12.17 72.46
C LEU A 221 61.15 11.59 73.05
N VAL A 222 62.06 11.08 72.21
CA VAL A 222 63.39 10.63 72.62
C VAL A 222 64.23 11.82 73.09
N GLU A 223 64.21 12.94 72.35
CA GLU A 223 64.89 14.17 72.74
C GLU A 223 64.31 14.77 74.03
N ALA A 224 62.98 14.81 74.18
CA ALA A 224 62.33 15.26 75.41
C ALA A 224 62.70 14.36 76.61
N ARG A 225 62.78 13.03 76.43
CA ARG A 225 63.26 12.09 77.46
C ARG A 225 64.74 12.27 77.76
N ALA A 226 65.59 12.55 76.77
CA ALA A 226 67.00 12.84 76.97
C ALA A 226 67.18 14.13 77.80
N ARG A 227 66.52 15.23 77.40
CA ARG A 227 66.49 16.49 78.16
C ARG A 227 65.92 16.31 79.58
N GLN A 228 64.93 15.43 79.77
CA GLN A 228 64.41 15.10 81.09
C GLN A 228 65.43 14.32 81.93
N ALA A 229 66.13 13.34 81.33
CA ALA A 229 67.19 12.59 82.00
C ALA A 229 68.39 13.49 82.36
N GLU A 230 68.77 14.43 81.50
CA GLU A 230 69.76 15.48 81.78
C GLU A 230 69.30 16.40 82.92
N ALA A 231 68.03 16.83 82.91
CA ALA A 231 67.45 17.64 83.99
C ALA A 231 67.43 16.87 85.32
N ASP A 232 67.13 15.57 85.32
CA ASP A 232 67.18 14.70 86.49
C ASP A 232 68.62 14.44 86.97
N GLN A 233 69.60 14.32 86.06
CA GLN A 233 71.01 14.26 86.41
C GLN A 233 71.50 15.58 87.02
N ASN A 234 71.19 16.71 86.41
CA ASN A 234 71.49 18.04 86.93
C ASN A 234 70.82 18.27 88.29
N ARG A 235 69.60 17.79 88.49
CA ARG A 235 68.90 17.81 89.79
C ARG A 235 69.62 16.94 90.82
N LYS A 236 70.08 15.74 90.46
CA LYS A 236 70.89 14.89 91.35
C LYS A 236 72.20 15.58 91.72
N LEU A 237 72.94 16.12 90.75
CA LEU A 237 74.17 16.88 90.98
C LEU A 237 73.93 18.10 91.88
N ALA A 238 72.84 18.84 91.68
CA ALA A 238 72.46 19.96 92.53
C ALA A 238 72.10 19.52 93.97
N LEU A 239 71.45 18.35 94.13
CA LEU A 239 71.19 17.77 95.44
C LEU A 239 72.48 17.26 96.12
N ASP A 240 73.40 16.63 95.38
CA ASP A 240 74.71 16.18 95.87
C ASP A 240 75.62 17.35 96.25
N LEU A 241 75.57 18.45 95.49
CA LEU A 241 76.21 19.71 95.86
C LEU A 241 75.55 20.31 97.10
N ARG A 242 74.22 20.25 97.22
CA ARG A 242 73.50 20.71 98.41
C ARG A 242 73.83 19.88 99.65
N THR A 243 73.98 18.55 99.57
CA THR A 243 74.45 17.73 100.70
C THR A 243 75.90 18.03 101.02
N LYS A 244 76.81 18.13 100.05
CA LYS A 244 78.22 18.52 100.30
C LYS A 244 78.34 19.92 100.91
N VAL A 245 77.49 20.86 100.50
CA VAL A 245 77.41 22.20 101.11
C VAL A 245 76.80 22.13 102.51
N ALA A 246 75.76 21.32 102.74
CA ALA A 246 75.19 21.12 104.06
C ALA A 246 76.16 20.40 105.03
N GLU A 247 76.97 19.46 104.55
CA GLU A 247 78.06 18.80 105.28
C GLU A 247 79.18 19.80 105.61
N ARG A 248 79.60 20.64 104.65
CA ARG A 248 80.54 21.73 104.92
C ARG A 248 79.99 22.75 105.91
N ILE A 249 78.73 23.15 105.76
CA ILE A 249 78.06 24.06 106.69
C ILE A 249 78.01 23.41 108.06
N ALA A 250 77.59 22.14 108.20
CA ALA A 250 77.58 21.42 109.46
C ALA A 250 78.99 21.27 110.08
N ALA A 251 80.02 21.03 109.28
CA ALA A 251 81.41 21.00 109.75
C ALA A 251 81.88 22.38 110.24
N THR A 252 81.53 23.46 109.54
CA THR A 252 81.77 24.83 110.04
C THR A 252 80.90 25.18 111.23
N ASP A 253 79.68 24.65 111.34
CA ASP A 253 78.75 24.93 112.44
C ASP A 253 79.14 24.16 113.71
N VAL A 254 79.80 23.00 113.57
CA VAL A 254 80.51 22.32 114.65
C VAL A 254 81.76 23.12 115.04
N ALA A 255 82.60 23.55 114.10
CA ALA A 255 83.78 24.36 114.40
C ALA A 255 83.43 25.71 115.05
N VAL A 256 82.33 26.35 114.63
CA VAL A 256 81.80 27.59 115.23
C VAL A 256 81.15 27.32 116.58
N ARG A 257 80.45 26.19 116.79
CA ARG A 257 79.95 25.80 118.13
C ARG A 257 81.07 25.41 119.09
N GLU A 258 82.19 24.87 118.62
CA GLU A 258 83.38 24.64 119.43
C GLU A 258 84.07 25.97 119.78
N ALA A 259 84.18 26.90 118.83
CA ALA A 259 84.69 28.25 119.10
C ALA A 259 83.77 29.06 120.07
N MET A 260 82.45 29.00 119.90
CA MET A 260 81.47 29.70 120.75
C MET A 260 81.26 29.05 122.12
N LYS A 261 81.83 27.86 122.39
CA LYS A 261 81.80 27.25 123.73
C LYS A 261 82.87 27.79 124.69
N LEU A 262 83.85 28.54 124.19
CA LEU A 262 84.95 29.09 124.99
C LEU A 262 84.81 30.58 125.33
N LEU A 263 83.79 31.28 124.79
CA LEU A 263 83.53 32.68 125.11
C LEU A 263 82.02 32.93 125.20
N ALA A 264 81.51 32.88 126.44
CA ALA A 264 80.16 33.28 126.84
C ALA A 264 80.32 34.36 127.94
N PRO A 265 79.39 35.33 128.14
CA PRO A 265 77.95 35.10 128.01
C PRO A 265 77.08 36.26 127.44
N ALA A 266 75.77 35.97 127.35
CA ALA A 266 74.63 36.85 127.62
C ALA A 266 74.24 38.01 126.66
N GLU A 267 73.01 37.87 126.16
CA GLU A 267 71.91 38.86 126.15
C GLU A 267 71.72 39.94 125.04
N GLU A 268 70.48 39.92 124.54
CA GLU A 268 69.55 41.00 124.17
C GLU A 268 69.69 41.98 122.95
N THR A 269 68.49 42.30 122.43
CA THR A 269 68.03 43.48 121.65
C THR A 269 68.21 43.61 120.12
N ALA A 270 67.05 43.48 119.45
CA ALA A 270 66.37 44.51 118.63
C ALA A 270 66.88 44.99 117.24
N ALA A 271 65.93 44.94 116.30
CA ALA A 271 65.54 45.98 115.32
C ALA A 271 66.17 46.08 113.90
N ALA A 272 65.28 46.49 113.00
CA ALA A 272 65.46 47.24 111.74
C ALA A 272 65.79 46.52 110.42
N ALA A 273 65.11 47.00 109.37
CA ALA A 273 65.25 46.71 107.93
C ALA A 273 66.40 47.58 107.33
N PRO A 274 66.69 47.67 105.99
CA PRO A 274 65.79 47.54 104.83
C PRO A 274 66.37 46.86 103.54
N ALA A 275 65.60 46.92 102.44
CA ALA A 275 66.02 46.56 101.06
C ALA A 275 66.89 47.68 100.41
N PRO A 276 67.45 47.52 99.17
CA PRO A 276 66.65 47.72 97.93
C PRO A 276 67.15 47.03 96.61
N ALA A 277 66.33 47.17 95.54
CA ALA A 277 66.62 47.34 94.09
C ALA A 277 67.62 46.43 93.31
N GLY A 278 67.43 46.14 92.01
CA GLY A 278 66.33 46.46 91.07
C GLY A 278 66.75 46.42 89.57
N SER A 279 65.80 46.61 88.63
CA SER A 279 65.99 46.88 87.16
C SER A 279 66.63 45.73 86.32
N ALA A 280 66.54 45.61 84.98
CA ALA A 280 65.88 46.29 83.82
C ALA A 280 66.08 45.36 82.56
N GLN A 281 65.46 45.47 81.37
CA GLN A 281 64.22 46.07 80.83
C GLN A 281 63.98 45.52 79.38
N ALA A 282 62.81 45.75 78.75
CA ALA A 282 62.48 45.32 77.36
C ALA A 282 63.01 46.29 76.26
N PRO A 283 62.69 46.10 74.95
CA PRO A 283 61.45 46.71 74.41
C PRO A 283 60.72 46.02 73.21
N ALA A 284 59.47 46.45 72.98
CA ALA A 284 58.64 46.61 71.74
C ALA A 284 58.87 45.74 70.47
N GLY A 285 57.88 45.41 69.61
CA GLY A 285 56.44 45.70 69.42
C GLY A 285 55.95 44.89 68.17
N SER A 286 54.71 44.88 67.66
CA SER A 286 53.48 45.66 67.87
C SER A 286 52.23 44.89 67.38
N THR A 287 51.09 45.08 68.06
CA THR A 287 49.68 44.78 67.68
C THR A 287 49.18 45.62 66.47
N PRO A 288 47.91 45.55 65.94
CA PRO A 288 46.62 44.99 66.46
C PRO A 288 45.89 43.98 65.51
N ALA A 289 45.00 43.09 65.96
CA ALA A 289 43.62 43.24 66.45
C ALA A 289 42.58 43.76 65.43
N GLY A 290 41.54 42.95 65.16
CA GLY A 290 40.35 43.26 64.35
C GLY A 290 39.32 42.13 64.45
N SER A 291 38.05 42.45 64.71
CA SER A 291 37.02 41.50 65.18
C SER A 291 35.70 41.59 64.40
N ALA A 292 34.92 40.49 64.47
CA ALA A 292 33.48 40.36 64.22
C ALA A 292 32.91 40.34 62.78
N ALA A 293 31.84 39.54 62.64
CA ALA A 293 30.95 39.35 61.47
C ALA A 293 29.83 40.45 61.43
N PRO A 294 28.83 40.51 60.50
CA PRO A 294 28.04 39.40 59.90
C PRO A 294 27.61 39.56 58.40
N ALA A 295 26.56 38.81 57.99
CA ALA A 295 25.98 38.61 56.63
C ALA A 295 25.10 39.80 56.11
N PRO A 296 24.23 39.70 55.04
CA PRO A 296 24.04 38.68 53.97
C PRO A 296 23.80 39.28 52.53
N ALA A 297 23.36 38.41 51.59
CA ALA A 297 22.56 38.66 50.38
C ALA A 297 23.19 39.19 49.07
N GLY A 298 22.80 38.55 47.95
CA GLY A 298 23.09 38.96 46.57
C GLY A 298 22.50 37.98 45.54
N LEU A 299 21.36 38.33 44.92
CA LEU A 299 20.75 37.55 43.83
C LEU A 299 21.42 37.87 42.48
N ALA A 300 21.56 36.86 41.61
CA ALA A 300 21.20 36.96 40.18
C ALA A 300 21.29 35.59 39.47
N PRO A 301 20.19 35.06 38.89
CA PRO A 301 20.24 34.03 37.86
C PRO A 301 20.28 34.65 36.46
N ALA A 302 20.83 33.93 35.47
CA ALA A 302 20.76 34.32 34.06
C ALA A 302 20.03 33.25 33.23
N PRO A 303 18.85 33.57 32.66
CA PRO A 303 18.23 32.78 31.60
C PRO A 303 18.13 33.57 30.27
N ALA A 304 18.61 32.97 29.18
CA ALA A 304 18.25 33.28 27.80
C ALA A 304 17.98 31.94 27.11
N GLY A 305 16.76 31.65 26.65
CA GLY A 305 16.27 32.09 25.34
C GLY A 305 16.58 30.97 24.32
N SER A 306 15.69 30.06 23.94
CA SER A 306 14.33 30.21 23.38
C SER A 306 14.27 30.93 22.02
N ALA A 307 14.88 30.33 20.99
CA ALA A 307 14.48 30.42 19.58
C ALA A 307 15.27 29.35 18.77
N GLY A 308 14.71 28.65 17.79
CA GLY A 308 13.33 28.66 17.33
C GLY A 308 12.95 27.32 16.67
N SER A 309 11.67 26.96 16.79
CA SER A 309 11.07 25.90 16.00
C SER A 309 10.81 26.43 14.58
N ALA A 310 11.49 25.87 13.60
CA ALA A 310 10.98 25.76 12.24
C ALA A 310 10.66 24.27 12.05
N GLY A 311 9.46 23.86 11.67
CA GLY A 311 8.49 24.58 10.87
C GLY A 311 8.04 23.62 9.77
N SER A 312 7.48 22.48 10.20
CA SER A 312 7.10 21.38 9.31
C SER A 312 5.85 21.77 8.52
N ALA A 313 6.06 22.46 7.40
CA ALA A 313 5.01 22.84 6.46
C ALA A 313 4.66 21.64 5.56
N ASN A 314 4.01 20.63 6.14
CA ASN A 314 3.41 19.55 5.36
C ASN A 314 2.14 20.08 4.66
N GLY A 315 2.33 20.58 3.44
CA GLY A 315 1.28 21.26 2.67
C GLY A 315 0.49 20.30 1.78
N ASP A 316 -0.51 19.63 2.35
CA ASP A 316 -1.54 18.92 1.59
C ASP A 316 -2.18 19.84 0.53
N ARG A 317 -1.90 19.60 -0.75
CA ARG A 317 -2.59 20.23 -1.89
C ARG A 317 -3.40 19.19 -2.66
N LYS A 318 -4.58 18.90 -2.12
CA LYS A 318 -5.70 18.29 -2.85
C LYS A 318 -6.07 19.20 -4.05
N PRO A 319 -6.20 18.67 -5.28
CA PRO A 319 -6.54 19.48 -6.45
C PRO A 319 -8.02 19.88 -6.46
N ALA A 320 -8.30 21.10 -6.95
CA ALA A 320 -9.63 21.60 -7.28
C ALA A 320 -9.97 21.34 -8.76
N PRO A 321 -11.26 21.30 -9.16
CA PRO A 321 -11.69 20.75 -10.44
C PRO A 321 -11.75 21.74 -11.61
N ALA A 322 -11.90 21.16 -12.80
CA ALA A 322 -12.14 21.68 -14.16
C ALA A 322 -12.77 23.07 -14.35
N PRO A 323 -12.63 23.63 -15.58
CA PRO A 323 -13.81 23.69 -16.43
C PRO A 323 -13.63 23.03 -17.81
N ALA A 324 -14.76 22.90 -18.53
CA ALA A 324 -14.91 22.11 -19.75
C ALA A 324 -14.74 22.91 -21.06
N ALA A 325 -14.92 22.18 -22.17
CA ALA A 325 -15.17 22.65 -23.54
C ALA A 325 -13.97 23.08 -24.41
N ALA A 326 -13.51 22.15 -25.26
CA ALA A 326 -13.10 22.44 -26.63
C ALA A 326 -13.42 21.23 -27.52
N SER A 327 -14.49 21.33 -28.32
CA SER A 327 -14.82 20.34 -29.35
C SER A 327 -13.93 20.55 -30.57
N ALA A 328 -13.07 19.57 -30.88
CA ALA A 328 -12.23 19.57 -32.08
C ALA A 328 -12.69 18.49 -33.07
N ALA A 329 -12.92 18.88 -34.31
CA ALA A 329 -13.51 18.03 -35.35
C ALA A 329 -12.54 16.94 -35.85
N ALA A 330 -13.10 15.80 -36.25
CA ALA A 330 -12.37 14.75 -36.95
C ALA A 330 -12.10 15.14 -38.42
N PRO A 331 -10.91 14.89 -38.97
CA PRO A 331 -10.68 14.94 -40.41
C PRO A 331 -11.10 13.63 -41.09
N SER A 332 -12.02 13.71 -42.06
CA SER A 332 -12.37 12.60 -42.95
C SER A 332 -11.28 12.35 -44.01
N PRO A 333 -11.23 11.15 -44.63
CA PRO A 333 -10.02 10.64 -45.29
C PRO A 333 -9.78 11.20 -46.70
N ALA A 334 -8.50 11.25 -47.08
CA ALA A 334 -8.06 11.63 -48.40
C ALA A 334 -8.46 10.59 -49.48
N ALA A 335 -9.05 11.07 -50.57
CA ALA A 335 -9.36 10.25 -51.74
C ALA A 335 -8.06 9.81 -52.45
N LYS A 336 -7.81 8.50 -52.51
CA LYS A 336 -6.81 7.92 -53.43
C LYS A 336 -7.41 7.83 -54.83
N ALA A 337 -6.80 8.53 -55.78
CA ALA A 337 -7.12 8.39 -57.19
C ALA A 337 -6.80 6.97 -57.69
N GLN A 338 -7.72 6.38 -58.46
CA GLN A 338 -7.46 5.15 -59.22
C GLN A 338 -6.75 5.51 -60.54
N PRO A 339 -5.74 4.74 -60.98
CA PRO A 339 -5.18 4.88 -62.33
C PRO A 339 -6.12 4.26 -63.38
N ALA A 340 -6.12 4.85 -64.58
CA ALA A 340 -6.97 4.42 -65.70
C ALA A 340 -6.56 3.06 -66.30
N PRO A 341 -7.50 2.28 -66.86
CA PRO A 341 -7.18 1.04 -67.55
C PRO A 341 -6.53 1.29 -68.91
N ALA A 342 -5.48 0.52 -69.22
CA ALA A 342 -4.81 0.56 -70.52
C ALA A 342 -5.67 -0.09 -71.62
N GLN A 343 -5.67 0.50 -72.81
CA GLN A 343 -6.28 -0.09 -74.00
C GLN A 343 -5.38 -1.19 -74.59
N PRO A 344 -5.93 -2.31 -75.10
CA PRO A 344 -5.16 -3.29 -75.84
C PRO A 344 -4.85 -2.76 -77.25
N ALA A 345 -3.56 -2.75 -77.62
CA ALA A 345 -3.15 -2.45 -78.98
C ALA A 345 -3.54 -3.59 -79.94
N LYS A 346 -4.03 -3.24 -81.13
CA LYS A 346 -4.21 -4.18 -82.25
C LYS A 346 -2.88 -4.39 -82.96
N ALA A 347 -2.46 -5.65 -83.09
CA ALA A 347 -1.59 -6.17 -84.13
C ALA A 347 -1.92 -7.66 -84.32
#